data_AF-A0A538QLJ9-F1
#
_entry.id   AF-A0A538QLJ9-F1
#
_cell.length_a   1.000
_cell.length_b   1.000
_cell.length_c   1.000
_cell.angle_alpha   90.00
_cell.angle_beta   90.00
_cell.angle_gamma   90.00
#
_symmetry.space_group_name_H-M   'P 1'
#
loop_
_entity.id
_entity.type
_entity.pdbx_description
1 polymer ?
#
loop_
_entity_poly.entity_id
_entity_poly.type
_entity_poly.pdbx_seq_one_letter_code
_entity_poly.pdbx_strand_id
1 'polypeptide(L)'
;MSDRLANWHHVRRLADELQLQIHLAGMDARERWRAVQRRLAQTEAALAQSGTAAADAAGRELADLRDELLHLRNEIVMRAQGDFTAGW
;
A
#
# COMPACT_ATOMS: atom_id res chain seq x y z
N MET A 1 -4.54 -1.04 -21.42
CA MET A 1 -4.28 0.23 -20.70
C MET A 1 -5.24 0.42 -19.53
N SER A 2 -6.52 0.04 -19.67
CA SER A 2 -7.56 0.16 -18.62
C SER A 2 -7.26 -0.60 -17.31
N ASP A 3 -6.70 -1.81 -17.36
CA ASP A 3 -6.41 -2.59 -16.14
C ASP A 3 -5.35 -1.94 -15.23
N ARG A 4 -4.40 -1.23 -15.82
CA ARG A 4 -3.31 -0.59 -15.05
C ARG A 4 -3.82 0.60 -14.25
N LEU A 5 -4.71 1.40 -14.84
CA LEU A 5 -5.37 2.51 -14.16
C LEU A 5 -6.29 1.99 -13.05
N ALA A 6 -7.05 0.92 -13.32
CA ALA A 6 -7.89 0.28 -12.30
C ALA A 6 -7.06 -0.26 -11.12
N ASN A 7 -5.92 -0.91 -11.40
CA ASN A 7 -5.03 -1.40 -10.36
C ASN A 7 -4.40 -0.25 -9.55
N TRP A 8 -4.01 0.84 -10.21
CA TRP A 8 -3.51 2.03 -9.53
C TRP A 8 -4.55 2.67 -8.60
N HIS A 9 -5.79 2.82 -9.07
CA HIS A 9 -6.88 3.32 -8.22
C HIS A 9 -7.13 2.43 -7.00
N HIS A 10 -7.01 1.11 -7.16
CA HIS A 10 -7.15 0.17 -6.05
C HIS A 10 -6.01 0.32 -5.03
N VAL A 11 -4.76 0.37 -5.51
CA VAL A 11 -3.57 0.61 -4.68
C VAL A 11 -3.68 1.92 -3.90
N ARG A 12 -4.11 3.00 -4.57
CA ARG A 12 -4.29 4.31 -3.95
C ARG A 12 -5.39 4.32 -2.89
N ARG A 13 -6.50 3.63 -3.13
CA ARG A 13 -7.55 3.45 -2.11
C ARG A 13 -7.04 2.71 -0.87
N LEU A 14 -6.29 1.62 -1.05
CA LEU A 14 -5.69 0.87 0.07
C LEU A 14 -4.70 1.73 0.85
N ALA A 15 -3.92 2.55 0.14
CA ALA A 15 -3.00 3.51 0.74
C ALA A 15 -3.75 4.55 1.58
N ASP A 16 -4.83 5.14 1.07
CA ASP A 16 -5.64 6.11 1.81
C ASP A 16 -6.27 5.49 3.07
N GLU A 17 -6.78 4.27 2.98
CA GLU A 17 -7.32 3.52 4.12
C GLU A 17 -6.24 3.25 5.18
N LEU A 18 -5.07 2.77 4.74
CA LEU A 18 -3.94 2.52 5.62
C LEU A 18 -3.43 3.78 6.29
N GLN A 19 -3.40 4.91 5.60
CA GLN A 19 -2.99 6.18 6.18
C GLN A 19 -3.84 6.55 7.40
N LEU A 20 -5.15 6.28 7.34
CA LEU A 20 -6.06 6.51 8.47
C LEU A 20 -5.79 5.53 9.62
N GLN A 21 -5.54 4.26 9.31
CA GLN A 21 -5.32 3.22 10.32
C GLN A 21 -3.91 3.28 10.95
N ILE A 22 -2.88 3.67 10.20
CA ILE A 22 -1.50 3.76 10.68
C ILE A 22 -1.33 4.84 11.76
N HIS A 23 -2.18 5.87 11.73
CA HIS A 23 -2.19 6.89 12.76
C HIS A 23 -2.52 6.29 14.13
N LEU A 24 -3.36 5.26 14.15
CA LEU A 24 -3.74 4.49 15.34
C LEU A 24 -2.75 3.34 15.64
N ALA A 25 -1.83 3.05 14.72
CA ALA A 25 -0.86 1.97 14.86
C ALA A 25 0.46 2.43 15.50
N GLY A 26 1.18 1.47 16.10
CA GLY A 26 2.48 1.68 16.76
C GLY A 26 3.62 2.07 15.80
N MET A 27 4.80 2.37 16.36
CA MET A 27 5.95 2.92 15.62
C MET A 27 6.40 2.06 14.42
N ASP A 28 6.45 0.74 14.56
CA ASP A 28 6.88 -0.16 13.48
C ASP A 28 6.00 -0.07 12.24
N ALA A 29 4.68 0.01 12.43
CA ALA A 29 3.71 0.12 11.34
C ALA A 29 3.88 1.47 10.61
N ARG A 30 4.15 2.54 11.37
CA ARG A 30 4.43 3.87 10.81
C ARG A 30 5.73 3.89 10.00
N GLU A 31 6.76 3.18 10.43
CA GLU A 31 8.02 3.12 9.70
C GLU A 31 7.89 2.35 8.38
N ARG A 32 7.23 1.19 8.41
CA ARG A 32 6.90 0.41 7.20
C ARG A 32 6.03 1.22 6.24
N TRP A 33 5.04 1.94 6.76
CA TRP A 33 4.21 2.85 5.97
C TRP A 33 5.03 3.93 5.24
N ARG A 34 6.00 4.56 5.90
CA ARG A 34 6.89 5.55 5.26
C ARG A 34 7.71 4.94 4.12
N ALA A 35 8.12 3.68 4.23
CA ALA A 35 8.82 2.99 3.14
C ALA A 35 7.89 2.79 1.93
N VAL A 36 6.67 2.30 2.17
CA VAL A 36 5.66 2.08 1.13
C VAL A 36 5.23 3.39 0.46
N GLN A 37 5.06 4.48 1.21
CA GLN A 37 4.74 5.80 0.65
C GLN A 37 5.77 6.31 -0.36
N ARG A 38 7.07 6.08 -0.08
CA ARG A 38 8.14 6.49 -1.02
C ARG A 38 8.07 5.70 -2.33
N ARG A 39 7.81 4.40 -2.26
CA ARG A 39 7.67 3.53 -3.44
C ARG A 39 6.41 3.87 -4.26
N LEU A 40 5.30 4.22 -3.60
CA LEU A 40 4.09 4.70 -4.25
C LEU A 40 4.35 5.95 -5.10
N ALA A 41 5.04 6.95 -4.54
CA ALA A 41 5.37 8.18 -5.26
C ALA A 41 6.29 7.93 -6.47
N GLN A 42 7.28 7.03 -6.32
CA GLN A 42 8.17 6.64 -7.43
C GLN A 42 7.40 5.92 -8.55
N THR A 43 6.47 5.05 -8.17
CA THR A 43 5.63 4.31 -9.13
C THR A 43 4.68 5.24 -9.88
N GLU A 44 4.08 6.22 -9.19
CA GLU A 44 3.25 7.26 -9.83
C GLU A 44 4.06 8.08 -10.85
N ALA A 45 5.27 8.50 -10.48
CA ALA A 45 6.16 9.22 -11.38
C ALA A 45 6.57 8.38 -12.60
N ALA A 46 6.83 7.08 -12.42
CA ALA A 46 7.15 6.16 -13.50
C ALA A 46 5.96 5.93 -14.45
N LEU A 47 4.74 5.81 -13.90
CA LEU A 47 3.52 5.69 -14.68
C LEU A 47 3.25 6.95 -15.52
N ALA A 48 3.51 8.14 -14.97
CA ALA A 48 3.33 9.40 -15.66
C ALA A 48 4.29 9.61 -16.85
N GLN A 49 5.46 8.98 -16.83
CA GLN A 49 6.51 9.12 -17.86
C GLN A 49 6.38 8.10 -19.03
N SER A 50 5.29 7.33 -19.12
CA SER A 50 5.28 6.02 -19.78
C SER A 50 5.59 5.98 -21.29
N GLY A 51 6.65 5.22 -21.63
CA GLY A 51 6.77 4.34 -22.81
C GLY A 51 6.61 2.85 -22.43
N THR A 52 6.49 1.93 -23.40
CA THR A 52 6.05 0.52 -23.22
C THR A 52 6.86 -0.31 -22.22
N ALA A 53 8.20 -0.16 -22.16
CA ALA A 53 9.03 -0.92 -21.22
C ALA A 53 8.90 -0.44 -19.76
N ALA A 54 8.81 0.88 -19.55
CA ALA A 54 8.55 1.46 -18.23
C ALA A 54 7.17 1.06 -17.69
N ALA A 55 6.22 0.88 -18.60
CA ALA A 55 4.86 0.46 -18.35
C ALA A 55 4.77 -0.96 -17.73
N ASP A 56 5.58 -1.90 -18.17
CA ASP A 56 5.58 -3.28 -17.63
C ASP A 56 6.29 -3.37 -16.28
N ALA A 57 7.40 -2.63 -16.11
CA ALA A 57 8.09 -2.52 -14.82
C ALA A 57 7.16 -1.89 -13.76
N ALA A 58 6.47 -0.80 -14.11
CA ALA A 58 5.48 -0.18 -13.24
C ALA A 58 4.31 -1.12 -12.91
N GLY A 59 3.90 -1.97 -13.86
CA GLY A 59 2.85 -2.97 -13.62
C GLY A 59 3.22 -4.01 -12.54
N ARG A 60 4.49 -4.44 -12.51
CA ARG A 60 4.99 -5.38 -11.49
C ARG A 60 5.12 -4.70 -10.13
N GLU A 61 5.74 -3.53 -10.09
CA GLU A 61 5.87 -2.75 -8.85
C GLU A 61 4.50 -2.42 -8.24
N LEU A 62 3.49 -2.13 -9.07
CA LEU A 62 2.11 -1.95 -8.62
C LEU A 62 1.50 -3.19 -7.96
N ALA A 63 1.79 -4.38 -8.49
CA ALA A 63 1.30 -5.63 -7.91
C ALA A 63 1.97 -5.89 -6.55
N ASP A 64 3.29 -5.69 -6.48
CA ASP A 64 4.05 -5.86 -5.24
C ASP A 64 3.59 -4.87 -4.17
N LEU A 65 3.37 -3.61 -4.53
CA LEU A 65 2.83 -2.59 -3.63
C LEU A 65 1.44 -2.94 -3.13
N ARG A 66 0.57 -3.47 -3.98
CA ARG A 66 -0.76 -3.91 -3.56
C ARG A 66 -0.68 -5.00 -2.51
N ASP A 67 0.16 -6.02 -2.73
CA ASP A 67 0.28 -7.15 -1.83
C ASP A 67 0.90 -6.73 -0.49
N GLU A 68 1.88 -5.81 -0.51
CA GLU A 68 2.47 -5.22 0.71
C GLU A 68 1.46 -4.39 1.50
N LEU A 69 0.63 -3.58 0.83
CA LEU A 69 -0.46 -2.82 1.47
C LEU A 69 -1.51 -3.74 2.09
N LEU A 70 -1.92 -4.80 1.38
CA LEU A 70 -2.87 -5.78 1.91
C LEU A 70 -2.32 -6.48 3.14
N HIS A 71 -1.04 -6.84 3.14
CA HIS A 71 -0.38 -7.45 4.27
C HIS A 71 -0.32 -6.52 5.48
N LEU A 72 0.12 -5.27 5.29
CA LEU A 72 0.19 -4.26 6.35
C LEU A 72 -1.19 -3.98 6.96
N ARG A 73 -2.24 -3.89 6.13
CA ARG A 73 -3.61 -3.71 6.61
C ARG A 73 -4.04 -4.88 7.47
N ASN A 74 -3.80 -6.12 7.02
CA ASN A 74 -4.17 -7.30 7.77
C ASN A 74 -3.42 -7.38 9.10
N GLU A 75 -2.13 -7.02 9.16
CA GLU A 75 -1.38 -6.96 10.42
C GLU A 75 -1.98 -5.94 11.41
N ILE A 76 -2.35 -4.76 10.94
CA ILE A 76 -2.94 -3.71 11.78
C ILE A 76 -4.29 -4.16 12.32
N VAL A 77 -5.14 -4.75 11.47
CA VAL A 77 -6.44 -5.29 11.89
C VAL A 77 -6.26 -6.42 12.90
N MET A 78 -5.34 -7.36 12.66
CA MET A 78 -5.09 -8.49 13.57
C MET A 78 -4.56 -8.02 14.93
N ARG A 79 -3.67 -7.01 14.97
CA ARG A 79 -3.21 -6.42 16.23
C ARG A 79 -4.35 -5.71 16.98
N ALA A 80 -5.17 -4.94 16.27
CA ALA A 80 -6.33 -4.27 16.87
C ALA A 80 -7.37 -5.26 17.44
N GLN A 81 -7.53 -6.44 16.82
CA GLN A 81 -8.44 -7.50 17.30
C GLN A 81 -7.82 -8.36 18.41
N GLY A 82 -6.51 -8.61 18.38
CA GLY A 82 -5.78 -9.35 19.41
C GLY A 82 -5.78 -8.64 20.76
N ASP A 83 -5.57 -7.31 20.75
CA ASP A 83 -5.68 -6.48 21.96
C ASP A 83 -7.11 -6.49 22.55
N PHE A 84 -8.13 -6.73 21.73
CA PHE A 84 -9.53 -6.78 22.18
C PHE A 84 -9.94 -8.12 22.81
N THR A 85 -9.20 -9.21 22.53
CA THR A 85 -9.52 -10.57 23.02
C THR A 85 -8.69 -10.99 24.25
N ALA A 86 -7.55 -10.34 24.50
CA ALA A 86 -6.71 -10.58 25.67
C ALA A 86 -7.15 -9.84 26.94
N GLY A 87 -8.25 -9.08 26.89
CA GLY A 87 -8.77 -8.28 28.00
C GLY A 87 -10.09 -8.77 28.57
N TRP A 88 -10.16 -10.01 29.07
CA TRP A 88 -11.21 -10.51 29.98
C TRP A 88 -10.65 -11.56 30.94
#